data_AF-A0A931VU73-F1
#
_entry.id   AF-A0A931VU73-F1
#
_cell.length_a   1.000
_cell.length_b   1.000
_cell.length_c   1.000
_cell.angle_alpha   90.00
_cell.angle_beta   90.00
_cell.angle_gamma   90.00
#
_symmetry.space_group_name_H-M   'P 1'
#
loop_
_entity.id
_entity.type
_entity.pdbx_description
1 polymer ?
#
loop_
_entity_poly.entity_id
_entity_poly.type
_entity_poly.pdbx_seq_one_letter_code
_entity_poly.pdbx_strand_id
1 'polypeptide(L)'
;MFEREQAIGRFEILKKQIYELGIKAQSLVKDIHEEVESFLSDKDFTTMDFVKVETLAKELQSLQIDYKEKAGKMEQIKSTYNL
;
A
#
# COMPACT_ATOMS: atom_id res chain seq x y z
N MET A 1 31.62 -11.09 -2.89
CA MET A 1 31.30 -10.75 -1.48
C MET A 1 30.52 -9.44 -1.40
N PHE A 2 31.07 -8.35 -1.94
CA PHE A 2 30.45 -7.02 -2.00
C PHE A 2 29.04 -6.98 -2.62
N GLU A 3 28.78 -7.69 -3.73
CA GLU A 3 27.45 -7.67 -4.38
C GLU A 3 26.34 -8.30 -3.53
N ARG A 4 26.66 -9.37 -2.77
CA ARG A 4 25.69 -10.02 -1.88
C ARG A 4 25.35 -9.13 -0.69
N GLU A 5 26.33 -8.43 -0.13
CA GLU A 5 26.12 -7.45 0.95
C GLU A 5 25.24 -6.29 0.50
N GLN A 6 25.47 -5.76 -0.71
CA GLN A 6 24.59 -4.77 -1.31
C GLN A 6 23.17 -5.31 -1.54
N ALA A 7 23.04 -6.57 -1.96
CA ALA A 7 21.74 -7.21 -2.16
C ALA A 7 20.95 -7.34 -0.85
N ILE A 8 21.60 -7.72 0.25
CA ILE A 8 20.99 -7.74 1.59
C ILE A 8 20.53 -6.34 1.99
N GLY A 9 21.35 -5.31 1.77
CA GLY A 9 20.97 -3.92 2.05
C GLY A 9 19.73 -3.49 1.26
N ARG A 10 19.66 -3.81 -0.04
CA ARG A 10 18.49 -3.52 -0.89
C ARG A 10 17.25 -4.30 -0.45
N PHE A 11 17.42 -5.56 -0.03
CA PHE A 11 16.34 -6.40 0.49
C PHE A 11 15.69 -5.79 1.74
N GLU A 12 16.50 -5.38 2.73
CA GLU A 12 15.99 -4.74 3.95
C GLU A 12 15.33 -3.38 3.68
N ILE A 13 15.85 -2.60 2.73
CA ILE A 13 15.21 -1.36 2.28
C ILE A 13 13.82 -1.64 1.68
N LEU A 14 13.71 -2.61 0.76
CA LEU A 14 12.44 -2.98 0.14
C LEU A 14 11.42 -3.48 1.17
N LYS A 15 11.88 -4.30 2.12
CA LYS A 15 11.05 -4.80 3.23
C LYS A 15 10.47 -3.66 4.06
N LYS A 16 11.29 -2.66 4.41
CA LYS A 16 10.82 -1.45 5.12
C LYS A 16 9.82 -0.66 4.29
N GLN A 17 10.09 -0.45 3.00
CA GLN A 17 9.18 0.27 2.11
C GLN A 17 7.83 -0.43 1.96
N ILE A 18 7.83 -1.76 1.84
CA ILE A 18 6.59 -2.56 1.77
C ILE A 18 5.78 -2.42 3.06
N TYR A 19 6.43 -2.44 4.23
CA TYR A 19 5.77 -2.21 5.51
C TYR A 19 5.12 -0.82 5.57
N GLU A 20 5.83 0.22 5.15
CA GLU A 20 5.30 1.59 5.09
C GLU A 20 4.12 1.72 4.13
N LEU A 21 4.16 1.05 2.98
CA LEU A 21 3.02 0.96 2.06
C LEU A 21 1.81 0.30 2.72
N GLY A 22 2.02 -0.77 3.49
CA GLY A 22 0.96 -1.45 4.25
C GLY A 22 0.27 -0.54 5.26
N ILE A 23 1.05 0.25 6.01
CA ILE A 23 0.49 1.24 6.95
C ILE A 23 -0.36 2.28 6.22
N LYS A 24 0.14 2.83 5.11
CA LYS A 24 -0.61 3.82 4.32
C LYS A 24 -1.90 3.24 3.75
N ALA A 25 -1.85 2.03 3.20
CA ALA A 25 -3.02 1.34 2.69
C ALA A 25 -4.08 1.11 3.77
N GLN A 26 -3.66 0.73 4.99
CA GLN A 26 -4.57 0.57 6.13
C GLN A 26 -5.27 1.89 6.48
N SER A 27 -4.55 3.01 6.47
CA SER A 27 -5.14 4.33 6.71
C SER A 27 -6.20 4.66 5.65
N LEU A 28 -5.89 4.50 4.36
CA LEU A 28 -6.84 4.82 3.29
C LEU A 28 -8.09 3.94 3.34
N VAL A 29 -7.95 2.64 3.62
CA VAL A 29 -9.10 1.74 3.79
C VAL A 29 -9.97 2.18 4.96
N LYS A 30 -9.36 2.63 6.06
CA LYS A 30 -10.09 3.15 7.22
C LYS A 30 -10.83 4.44 6.86
N ASP A 31 -10.19 5.38 6.17
CA ASP A 31 -10.82 6.65 5.77
C ASP A 31 -12.00 6.42 4.82
N ILE A 32 -11.88 5.49 3.87
CA ILE A 32 -12.98 5.07 3.00
C ILE A 32 -14.11 4.45 3.83
N HIS A 33 -13.76 3.58 4.79
CA HIS A 33 -14.75 2.93 5.64
C HIS A 33 -15.54 3.93 6.49
N GLU A 34 -14.87 4.89 7.12
CA GLU A 34 -15.51 5.92 7.95
C GLU A 34 -16.45 6.82 7.12
N GLU A 35 -16.04 7.21 5.91
CA GLU A 35 -16.88 8.00 5.01
C GLU A 35 -18.13 7.22 4.57
N VAL A 36 -17.97 5.94 4.21
CA VAL A 36 -19.08 5.07 3.82
C VAL A 36 -20.01 4.80 5.01
N GLU A 37 -19.47 4.57 6.21
CA GLU A 37 -20.25 4.32 7.41
C GLU A 37 -21.06 5.56 7.83
N SER A 38 -20.44 6.74 7.82
CA SER A 38 -21.12 8.02 8.09
C SER A 38 -22.31 8.23 7.16
N PHE A 39 -22.12 7.96 5.86
CA PHE A 39 -23.21 8.03 4.90
C PHE A 39 -24.36 7.06 5.22
N LEU A 40 -24.03 5.79 5.54
CA LEU A 40 -25.03 4.77 5.83
C LEU A 40 -25.79 5.06 7.14
N SER A 41 -25.16 5.74 8.11
CA SER A 41 -25.79 6.07 9.40
C SER A 41 -26.76 7.25 9.32
N ASP A 42 -26.49 8.23 8.45
CA ASP A 42 -27.21 9.50 8.46
C ASP A 42 -28.64 9.42 7.88
N LYS A 43 -29.03 8.32 7.22
CA LYS A 43 -30.33 8.12 6.52
C LYS A 43 -30.67 9.24 5.50
N ASP A 44 -29.72 10.13 5.23
CA ASP A 44 -29.77 11.18 4.24
C ASP A 44 -28.74 10.84 3.16
N PHE A 45 -29.24 10.46 1.98
CA PHE A 45 -28.41 9.99 0.87
C PHE A 45 -27.67 11.13 0.15
N THR A 46 -27.72 12.36 0.67
CA THR A 46 -27.10 13.54 0.05
C THR A 46 -25.72 13.91 0.61
N THR A 47 -25.24 13.24 1.64
CA THR A 47 -24.01 13.61 2.37
C THR A 47 -22.73 12.91 1.93
N MET A 48 -22.80 11.82 1.16
CA MET A 48 -21.58 11.09 0.76
C MET A 48 -20.75 11.89 -0.24
N ASP A 49 -19.50 12.16 0.12
CA ASP A 49 -18.53 12.70 -0.82
C ASP A 49 -17.95 11.58 -1.70
N PHE A 50 -18.70 11.20 -2.73
CA PHE A 50 -18.27 10.20 -3.72
C PHE A 50 -16.94 10.55 -4.39
N VAL A 51 -16.64 11.84 -4.56
CA VAL A 51 -15.37 12.30 -5.17
C VAL A 51 -14.20 12.00 -4.24
N LYS A 52 -14.38 12.22 -2.93
CA LYS A 52 -13.39 11.86 -1.91
C LYS A 52 -13.16 10.34 -1.88
N VAL A 53 -14.22 9.54 -1.83
CA VAL A 53 -14.11 8.07 -1.82
C VAL A 53 -13.41 7.54 -3.08
N GLU A 54 -13.77 8.07 -4.26
CA GLU A 54 -13.12 7.69 -5.51
C GLU A 54 -11.63 8.07 -5.52
N THR A 55 -11.29 9.24 -4.97
CA THR A 55 -9.90 9.70 -4.86
C THR A 55 -9.07 8.78 -3.96
N LEU A 56 -9.60 8.44 -2.78
CA LEU A 56 -8.94 7.51 -1.85
C LEU A 56 -8.79 6.10 -2.47
N ALA A 57 -9.80 5.63 -3.21
CA ALA A 57 -9.74 4.35 -3.89
C ALA A 57 -8.67 4.31 -5.00
N LYS A 58 -8.52 5.40 -5.78
CA LYS A 58 -7.45 5.54 -6.78
C LYS A 58 -6.06 5.59 -6.13
N GLU A 59 -5.93 6.24 -4.99
CA GLU A 59 -4.68 6.26 -4.23
C GLU A 59 -4.34 4.85 -3.70
N LEU A 60 -5.31 4.13 -3.13
CA LEU A 60 -5.14 2.76 -2.69
C LEU A 60 -4.73 1.82 -3.84
N GLN A 61 -5.32 1.98 -5.03
CA GLN A 61 -4.93 1.24 -6.22
C GLN A 61 -3.47 1.54 -6.63
N SER A 62 -3.05 2.79 -6.51
CA SER A 62 -1.66 3.19 -6.79
C SER A 62 -0.68 2.59 -5.79
N LEU A 63 -1.03 2.56 -4.49
CA LEU A 63 -0.24 1.85 -3.47
C LEU A 63 -0.15 0.34 -3.76
N GLN A 64 -1.21 -0.28 -4.26
CA GLN A 64 -1.22 -1.68 -4.62
C GLN A 64 -0.26 -1.98 -5.80
N ILE A 65 -0.20 -1.09 -6.79
CA ILE A 65 0.75 -1.20 -7.91
C ILE A 65 2.18 -1.11 -7.39
N ASP A 66 2.46 -0.11 -6.54
CA ASP A 66 3.80 0.08 -5.97
C ASP A 66 4.24 -1.09 -5.09
N TYR A 67 3.31 -1.64 -4.30
CA TYR A 67 3.54 -2.86 -3.52
C TYR A 67 3.95 -4.03 -4.43
N LYS A 68 3.21 -4.27 -5.52
CA LYS A 68 3.50 -5.38 -6.44
C LYS A 68 4.88 -5.24 -7.08
N GLU A 69 5.26 -4.03 -7.48
CA GLU A 69 6.58 -3.76 -8.04
C GLU A 69 7.69 -4.04 -7.01
N LYS A 70 7.56 -3.49 -5.79
CA LYS A 70 8.56 -3.65 -4.73
C LYS A 70 8.66 -5.10 -4.24
N ALA A 71 7.53 -5.77 -4.04
CA ALA A 71 7.50 -7.18 -3.67
C ALA A 71 8.13 -8.06 -4.76
N GLY A 72 7.85 -7.77 -6.04
CA GLY A 72 8.50 -8.46 -7.16
C GLY A 72 10.02 -8.31 -7.15
N LYS A 73 10.53 -7.08 -6.96
CA LYS A 73 11.97 -6.82 -6.83
C LYS A 73 12.57 -7.53 -5.60
N MET A 74 11.85 -7.58 -4.48
CA MET A 74 12.29 -8.24 -3.26
C MET A 74 12.43 -9.75 -3.48
N GLU A 75 11.44 -10.39 -4.13
CA GLU A 75 11.50 -11.83 -4.47
C GLU A 75 12.61 -12.14 -5.47
N GLN A 76 12.85 -11.26 -6.45
CA GLN A 76 13.99 -11.41 -7.38
C GLN A 76 15.33 -11.40 -6.65
N ILE A 77 15.53 -10.46 -5.71
CA ILE A 77 16.76 -10.40 -4.90
C ILE A 77 16.89 -11.66 -4.04
N LYS A 78 15.80 -12.08 -3.40
CA LYS A 78 15.76 -13.27 -2.55
C LYS A 78 16.20 -14.52 -3.30
N SER A 79 15.61 -14.74 -4.49
CA SER A 79 15.92 -15.86 -5.37
C SER A 79 17.36 -15.81 -5.89
N THR A 80 17.83 -14.63 -6.32
CA THR A 80 19.17 -14.48 -6.91
C THR A 80 20.30 -14.74 -5.91
N TYR A 81 20.11 -14.34 -4.65
CA TYR A 81 21.17 -14.38 -3.63
C TYR A 81 20.93 -15.42 -2.53
N ASN A 82 19.91 -16.27 -2.66
CA ASN A 82 19.46 -17.25 -1.65
C ASN A 82 19.35 -16.62 -0.25
N LEU A 83 18.55 -15.55 -0.16
CA LEU A 83 18.24 -14.85 1.09
C LEU A 83 16.97 -15.37 1.77
#